data_AF-A0A0K0DH98-F1
#
_entry.id   AF-A0A0K0DH98-F1
#
_cell.length_a   1.000
_cell.length_b   1.000
_cell.length_c   1.000
_cell.angle_alpha   90.00
_cell.angle_beta   90.00
_cell.angle_gamma   90.00
#
_symmetry.space_group_name_H-M   'P 1'
#
loop_
_entity.id
_entity.type
_entity.pdbx_description
1 polymer ?
#
loop_
_entity_poly.entity_id
_entity_poly.type
_entity_poly.pdbx_seq_one_letter_code
_entity_poly.pdbx_strand_id
1 'polypeptide(L)'
;LRSSVHRCAVPETKIRWSMPFPEYDPPDYTDPKLLGRKWADPDIPDGSFKWNAVDGKVNRVSFVGAYAFDSMARPMNPIGRTGLRGRGVLGRWGPNHAADPLVTRLKNGKLQFVAIRRSDTGEWAIPGGMVEAGEEVSQTLKREFSEETLDGKIRSELEQLWKNGRELYRGYVDDPRNTDNAWMETVCVNFHDTTALLDNVELKAGDDAVNVRWVTVDSHEPLYASHEDFIALLKKLHGVK
;
A
#
# COMPACT_ATOMS: atom_id res chain seq x y z
N LEU A 1 -6.32 10.10 -8.00
CA LEU A 1 -7.04 9.44 -9.12
C LEU A 1 -7.85 10.47 -9.91
N ARG A 2 -7.34 10.97 -11.04
CA ARG A 2 -8.06 11.93 -11.90
C ARG A 2 -7.88 11.52 -13.37
N SER A 3 -8.53 10.42 -13.78
CA SER A 3 -8.69 10.05 -15.18
C SER A 3 -10.17 10.13 -15.56
N SER A 4 -10.47 10.29 -16.84
CA SER A 4 -11.82 10.22 -17.39
C SER A 4 -12.27 8.78 -17.70
N VAL A 5 -11.45 7.78 -17.32
CA VAL A 5 -11.69 6.37 -17.62
C VAL A 5 -12.57 5.77 -16.54
N HIS A 6 -13.70 5.23 -16.95
CA HIS A 6 -14.68 4.62 -16.06
C HIS A 6 -14.55 3.10 -16.11
N ARG A 7 -14.61 2.44 -14.96
CA ARG A 7 -14.64 0.98 -14.87
C ARG A 7 -15.96 0.46 -15.40
N CYS A 8 -15.95 -0.71 -16.04
CA CYS A 8 -17.20 -1.41 -16.29
C CYS A 8 -17.74 -2.00 -14.97
N ALA A 9 -19.07 -2.09 -14.85
CA ALA A 9 -19.68 -2.66 -13.66
C ALA A 9 -19.42 -4.17 -13.58
N VAL A 10 -18.94 -4.63 -12.43
CA VAL A 10 -18.73 -6.06 -12.15
C VAL A 10 -19.72 -6.48 -11.06
N PRO A 11 -20.76 -7.26 -11.38
CA PRO A 11 -21.65 -7.81 -10.36
C PRO A 11 -20.86 -8.65 -9.35
N GLU A 12 -21.24 -8.62 -8.07
CA GLU A 12 -20.54 -9.36 -7.01
C GLU A 12 -20.39 -10.86 -7.34
N THR A 13 -21.42 -11.45 -7.94
CA THR A 13 -21.43 -12.86 -8.38
C THR A 13 -20.49 -13.17 -9.54
N LYS A 14 -19.88 -12.14 -10.15
CA LYS A 14 -19.00 -12.21 -11.32
C LYS A 14 -17.58 -11.70 -11.04
N ILE A 15 -17.28 -11.27 -9.81
CA ILE A 15 -15.93 -10.82 -9.44
C ILE A 15 -14.90 -11.95 -9.66
N ARG A 16 -15.19 -13.16 -9.17
CA ARG A 16 -14.26 -14.30 -9.28
C ARG A 16 -14.05 -14.72 -10.72
N TRP A 17 -12.79 -14.86 -11.14
CA TRP A 17 -12.42 -15.30 -12.49
C TRP A 17 -13.04 -16.64 -12.90
N SER A 18 -13.23 -17.56 -11.96
CA SER A 18 -13.87 -18.87 -12.18
C SER A 18 -15.34 -18.77 -12.61
N MET A 19 -15.99 -17.64 -12.35
CA MET A 19 -17.36 -17.40 -12.80
C MET A 19 -17.35 -16.96 -14.26
N PRO A 20 -18.08 -17.65 -15.16
CA PRO A 20 -18.20 -17.23 -16.55
C PRO A 20 -18.83 -15.84 -16.66
N PHE A 21 -18.20 -14.97 -17.43
CA PHE A 21 -18.72 -13.63 -17.74
C PHE A 21 -18.34 -13.25 -19.19
N PRO A 22 -18.93 -13.92 -20.20
CA PRO A 22 -18.52 -13.76 -21.61
C PRO A 22 -18.61 -12.33 -22.15
N GLU A 23 -19.52 -11.52 -21.61
CA GLU A 23 -19.75 -10.12 -21.96
C GLU A 23 -18.80 -9.14 -21.24
N TYR A 24 -17.87 -9.65 -20.42
CA TYR A 24 -16.90 -8.83 -19.71
C TYR A 24 -15.85 -8.24 -20.67
N ASP A 25 -16.05 -6.99 -21.05
CA ASP A 25 -15.13 -6.21 -21.87
C ASP A 25 -14.79 -4.86 -21.19
N PRO A 26 -13.95 -4.88 -20.13
CA PRO A 26 -13.53 -3.65 -19.46
C PRO A 26 -12.63 -2.81 -20.37
N PRO A 27 -12.64 -1.47 -20.23
CA PRO A 27 -11.66 -0.64 -20.92
C PRO A 27 -10.23 -1.05 -20.54
N ASP A 28 -9.30 -0.87 -21.47
CA ASP A 28 -7.87 -1.13 -21.27
C ASP A 28 -7.13 0.19 -21.09
N TYR A 29 -6.61 0.43 -19.90
CA TYR A 29 -6.00 1.71 -19.55
C TYR A 29 -4.71 1.54 -18.73
N THR A 30 -3.67 2.20 -19.23
CA THR A 30 -2.42 2.44 -18.53
C THR A 30 -2.11 3.93 -18.69
N ASP A 31 -1.86 4.63 -17.57
CA ASP A 31 -1.67 6.07 -17.57
C ASP A 31 -0.44 6.46 -18.40
N PRO A 32 -0.56 7.34 -19.41
CA PRO A 32 0.58 7.75 -20.25
C PRO A 32 1.75 8.35 -19.47
N LYS A 33 1.53 8.85 -18.24
CA LYS A 33 2.59 9.37 -17.37
C LYS A 33 3.60 8.30 -16.92
N LEU A 34 3.23 7.03 -17.04
CA LEU A 34 4.10 5.88 -16.74
C LEU A 34 5.18 5.67 -17.80
N LEU A 35 4.96 6.16 -19.03
CA LEU A 35 5.88 5.94 -20.15
C LEU A 35 7.27 6.51 -19.84
N GLY A 36 8.30 5.68 -19.96
CA GLY A 36 9.70 6.06 -19.73
C GLY A 36 10.09 6.27 -18.26
N ARG A 37 9.20 6.02 -17.29
CA ARG A 37 9.54 6.12 -15.87
C ARG A 37 10.36 4.90 -15.43
N LYS A 38 11.47 5.13 -14.74
CA LYS A 38 12.35 4.06 -14.22
C LYS A 38 11.64 3.10 -13.26
N TRP A 39 10.62 3.59 -12.56
CA TRP A 39 9.82 2.82 -11.60
C TRP A 39 8.62 2.11 -12.25
N ALA A 40 8.35 2.34 -13.53
CA ALA A 40 7.29 1.67 -14.26
C ALA A 40 7.85 0.60 -15.19
N ASP A 41 7.10 -0.47 -15.38
CA ASP A 41 7.43 -1.50 -16.37
C ASP A 41 7.17 -0.98 -17.80
N PRO A 42 7.84 -1.54 -18.83
CA PRO A 42 7.35 -1.41 -20.19
C PRO A 42 6.04 -2.20 -20.38
N ASP A 43 5.41 -2.06 -21.54
CA ASP A 43 4.33 -2.98 -21.92
C ASP A 43 4.87 -4.39 -22.15
N ILE A 44 4.00 -5.40 -22.04
CA ILE A 44 4.41 -6.82 -22.03
C ILE A 44 5.31 -7.20 -23.23
N PRO A 45 5.00 -6.83 -24.48
CA PRO A 45 5.82 -7.22 -25.64
C PRO A 45 7.24 -6.62 -25.62
N ASP A 46 7.42 -5.49 -24.95
CA ASP A 46 8.68 -4.74 -24.90
C ASP A 46 9.53 -5.09 -23.66
N GLY A 47 9.01 -5.97 -22.79
CA GLY A 47 9.66 -6.39 -21.57
C GLY A 47 10.03 -7.87 -21.55
N SER A 48 10.95 -8.21 -20.65
CA SER A 48 11.26 -9.59 -20.28
C SER A 48 11.05 -9.72 -18.78
N PHE A 49 10.15 -10.60 -18.38
CA PHE A 49 9.64 -10.65 -17.01
C PHE A 49 9.77 -12.06 -16.43
N LYS A 50 10.25 -12.13 -15.18
CA LYS A 50 10.17 -13.35 -14.37
C LYS A 50 8.99 -13.26 -13.43
N TRP A 51 7.83 -13.73 -13.90
CA TRP A 51 6.60 -13.70 -13.12
C TRP A 51 6.63 -14.67 -11.93
N ASN A 52 5.86 -14.34 -10.89
CA ASN A 52 5.78 -15.11 -9.64
C ASN A 52 7.17 -15.38 -9.02
N ALA A 53 8.14 -14.49 -9.26
CA ALA A 53 9.52 -14.61 -8.81
C ALA A 53 10.12 -13.22 -8.51
N VAL A 54 11.28 -13.20 -7.85
CA VAL A 54 12.09 -11.99 -7.76
C VAL A 54 12.82 -11.79 -9.09
N ASP A 55 12.50 -10.71 -9.78
CA ASP A 55 12.96 -10.38 -11.12
C ASP A 55 14.00 -9.25 -11.07
N GLY A 56 15.26 -9.66 -10.86
CA GLY A 56 16.35 -8.72 -10.62
C GLY A 56 16.12 -7.95 -9.32
N LYS A 57 15.79 -6.65 -9.43
CA LYS A 57 15.49 -5.77 -8.29
C LYS A 57 14.00 -5.62 -8.01
N VAL A 58 13.13 -6.19 -8.84
CA VAL A 58 11.68 -6.07 -8.70
C VAL A 58 11.14 -7.37 -8.13
N ASN A 59 10.55 -7.31 -6.94
CA ASN A 59 9.79 -8.45 -6.43
C ASN A 59 8.46 -8.54 -7.18
N ARG A 60 8.26 -9.63 -7.95
CA ARG A 60 6.99 -9.92 -8.63
C ARG A 60 6.24 -11.07 -7.97
N VAL A 61 6.63 -11.50 -6.77
CA VAL A 61 5.95 -12.54 -5.99
C VAL A 61 4.81 -11.89 -5.22
N SER A 62 3.59 -12.36 -5.46
CA SER A 62 2.44 -11.94 -4.65
C SER A 62 2.45 -12.62 -3.28
N PHE A 63 2.09 -11.87 -2.26
CA PHE A 63 1.90 -12.37 -0.88
C PHE A 63 0.68 -13.26 -0.73
N VAL A 64 -0.25 -13.27 -1.70
CA VAL A 64 -1.47 -14.10 -1.66
C VAL A 64 -1.37 -15.36 -2.53
N GLY A 65 -0.17 -15.67 -3.05
CA GLY A 65 0.11 -16.89 -3.81
C GLY A 65 0.40 -16.61 -5.29
N ALA A 66 0.66 -17.67 -6.05
CA ALA A 66 0.97 -17.53 -7.47
C ALA A 66 -0.25 -17.03 -8.26
N TYR A 67 -0.08 -15.97 -9.05
CA TYR A 67 -1.11 -15.43 -9.92
C TYR A 67 -1.07 -16.04 -11.33
N ALA A 68 -2.24 -16.11 -11.94
CA ALA A 68 -2.43 -16.58 -13.32
C ALA A 68 -2.19 -15.46 -14.35
N PHE A 69 -2.32 -15.82 -15.64
CA PHE A 69 -2.15 -14.90 -16.76
C PHE A 69 -3.35 -14.92 -17.69
N ASP A 70 -3.66 -13.76 -18.27
CA ASP A 70 -4.70 -13.65 -19.30
C ASP A 70 -4.19 -14.11 -20.67
N SER A 71 -5.05 -14.06 -21.70
CA SER A 71 -4.70 -14.46 -23.07
C SER A 71 -3.60 -13.61 -23.72
N MET A 72 -3.28 -12.45 -23.13
CA MET A 72 -2.20 -11.55 -23.56
C MET A 72 -0.94 -11.70 -22.67
N ALA A 73 -0.88 -12.77 -21.87
CA ALA A 73 0.21 -13.05 -20.93
C ALA A 73 0.42 -11.97 -19.85
N ARG A 74 -0.61 -11.17 -19.54
CA ARG A 74 -0.58 -10.21 -18.42
C ARG A 74 -0.97 -10.91 -17.12
N PRO A 75 -0.38 -10.53 -15.96
CA PRO A 75 -0.84 -11.00 -14.66
C PRO A 75 -2.35 -10.78 -14.50
N MET A 76 -3.03 -11.72 -13.82
CA MET A 76 -4.43 -11.59 -13.44
C MET A 76 -4.53 -11.33 -11.94
N ASN A 77 -5.29 -10.30 -11.56
CA ASN A 77 -5.54 -9.96 -10.17
C ASN A 77 -6.07 -11.18 -9.40
N PRO A 78 -5.40 -11.62 -8.32
CA PRO A 78 -5.73 -12.86 -7.63
C PRO A 78 -7.10 -12.82 -6.94
N ILE A 79 -7.63 -11.62 -6.66
CA ILE A 79 -8.93 -11.45 -6.01
C ILE A 79 -10.09 -11.50 -7.01
N GLY A 80 -9.91 -10.96 -8.22
CA GLY A 80 -10.94 -11.02 -9.25
C GLY A 80 -10.91 -9.86 -10.25
N ARG A 81 -11.99 -9.78 -11.03
CA ARG A 81 -12.30 -8.70 -11.96
C ARG A 81 -12.54 -7.39 -11.21
N THR A 82 -12.01 -6.31 -11.77
CA THR A 82 -12.09 -4.94 -11.22
C THR A 82 -12.79 -3.96 -12.16
N GLY A 83 -13.16 -4.42 -13.36
CA GLY A 83 -13.78 -3.59 -14.39
C GLY A 83 -12.79 -2.71 -15.17
N LEU A 84 -11.49 -2.96 -15.08
CA LEU A 84 -10.44 -2.21 -15.79
C LEU A 84 -9.24 -3.10 -16.11
N ARG A 85 -8.86 -3.20 -17.39
CA ARG A 85 -7.62 -3.82 -17.85
C ARG A 85 -6.46 -2.81 -17.88
N GLY A 86 -5.25 -3.32 -18.06
CA GLY A 86 -4.04 -2.51 -18.05
C GLY A 86 -3.55 -2.28 -16.63
N ARG A 87 -2.62 -1.33 -16.43
CA ARG A 87 -2.04 -1.06 -15.11
C ARG A 87 -2.72 0.09 -14.36
N GLY A 88 -3.63 0.81 -15.03
CA GLY A 88 -4.15 2.05 -14.50
C GLY A 88 -3.01 3.02 -14.21
N VAL A 89 -2.85 3.41 -12.94
CA VAL A 89 -1.78 4.32 -12.49
C VAL A 89 -0.60 3.60 -11.82
N LEU A 90 -0.65 2.26 -11.73
CA LEU A 90 0.40 1.48 -11.07
C LEU A 90 1.57 1.25 -12.02
N GLY A 91 2.79 1.34 -11.48
CA GLY A 91 4.00 1.22 -12.29
C GLY A 91 4.24 -0.20 -12.80
N ARG A 92 3.96 -1.20 -11.96
CA ARG A 92 4.29 -2.61 -12.23
C ARG A 92 3.08 -3.39 -12.70
N TRP A 93 3.32 -4.34 -13.61
CA TRP A 93 2.38 -5.43 -13.85
C TRP A 93 2.37 -6.38 -12.66
N GLY A 94 1.20 -6.86 -12.26
CA GLY A 94 1.03 -7.74 -11.09
C GLY A 94 1.07 -6.98 -9.76
N PRO A 95 1.69 -7.54 -8.70
CA PRO A 95 1.72 -6.91 -7.39
C PRO A 95 2.62 -5.66 -7.39
N ASN A 96 2.12 -4.59 -6.78
CA ASN A 96 2.84 -3.35 -6.49
C ASN A 96 2.97 -3.27 -4.97
N HIS A 97 4.17 -3.57 -4.47
CA HIS A 97 4.41 -3.68 -3.03
C HIS A 97 4.59 -2.31 -2.37
N ALA A 98 3.91 -2.12 -1.25
CA ALA A 98 4.04 -1.00 -0.33
C ALA A 98 4.45 -1.51 1.08
N ALA A 99 4.77 -0.57 1.96
CA ALA A 99 4.98 -0.85 3.37
C ALA A 99 4.37 0.25 4.26
N ASP A 100 3.65 -0.17 5.30
CA ASP A 100 2.88 0.71 6.18
C ASP A 100 3.43 0.66 7.62
N PRO A 101 4.26 1.63 8.03
CA PRO A 101 4.82 1.72 9.39
C PRO A 101 3.77 2.29 10.35
N LEU A 102 3.07 1.40 11.05
CA LEU A 102 2.08 1.77 12.05
C LEU A 102 2.76 2.08 13.39
N VAL A 103 3.33 3.28 13.49
CA VAL A 103 4.03 3.76 14.69
C VAL A 103 3.02 4.18 15.76
N THR A 104 3.19 3.65 16.98
CA THR A 104 2.22 3.81 18.07
C THR A 104 2.86 4.15 19.40
N ARG A 105 2.10 4.84 20.26
CA ARG A 105 2.47 5.12 21.66
C ARG A 105 1.26 4.99 22.58
N LEU A 106 1.50 4.83 23.88
CA LEU A 106 0.47 4.99 24.90
C LEU A 106 0.60 6.39 25.53
N LYS A 107 -0.42 7.25 25.37
CA LYS A 107 -0.44 8.58 25.98
C LYS A 107 -1.73 8.76 26.80
N ASN A 108 -1.57 9.09 28.08
CA ASN A 108 -2.69 9.28 29.01
C ASN A 108 -3.68 8.08 29.03
N GLY A 109 -3.14 6.86 28.99
CA GLY A 109 -3.92 5.62 28.97
C GLY A 109 -4.61 5.31 27.64
N LYS A 110 -4.34 6.08 26.58
CA LYS A 110 -4.94 5.88 25.25
C LYS A 110 -3.87 5.47 24.24
N LEU A 111 -4.16 4.42 23.47
CA LEU A 111 -3.32 4.02 22.34
C LEU A 111 -3.49 5.03 21.20
N GLN A 112 -2.37 5.57 20.74
CA GLN A 112 -2.33 6.52 19.63
C GLN A 112 -1.44 5.97 18.52
N PHE A 113 -1.77 6.32 17.27
CA PHE A 113 -0.94 6.07 16.11
C PHE A 113 -0.66 7.38 15.36
N VAL A 114 0.41 7.41 14.58
CA VAL A 114 0.70 8.54 13.69
C VAL A 114 -0.10 8.38 12.40
N ALA A 115 -0.79 9.44 12.00
CA ALA A 115 -1.48 9.52 10.71
C ALA A 115 -1.04 10.77 9.96
N ILE A 116 -1.03 10.68 8.64
CA ILE A 116 -0.82 11.81 7.73
C ILE A 116 -2.08 12.13 6.96
N ARG A 117 -2.25 13.38 6.56
CA ARG A 117 -3.29 13.80 5.63
C ARG A 117 -2.68 13.94 4.25
N ARG A 118 -3.10 13.06 3.33
CA ARG A 118 -2.55 12.99 1.98
C ARG A 118 -2.80 14.29 1.22
N SER A 119 -1.82 14.75 0.44
CA SER A 119 -1.95 15.97 -0.38
C SER A 119 -2.88 15.80 -1.59
N ASP A 120 -3.00 14.58 -2.11
CA ASP A 120 -3.72 14.28 -3.35
C ASP A 120 -5.23 14.06 -3.16
N THR A 121 -5.62 13.41 -2.06
CA THR A 121 -7.04 13.14 -1.73
C THR A 121 -7.56 13.95 -0.54
N GLY A 122 -6.67 14.42 0.34
CA GLY A 122 -7.07 15.08 1.58
C GLY A 122 -7.59 14.12 2.66
N GLU A 123 -7.47 12.81 2.46
CA GLU A 123 -7.86 11.78 3.43
C GLU A 123 -6.73 11.48 4.42
N TRP A 124 -7.08 11.01 5.61
CA TRP A 124 -6.10 10.55 6.58
C TRP A 124 -5.65 9.12 6.24
N ALA A 125 -4.37 8.84 6.43
CA ALA A 125 -3.77 7.54 6.13
C ALA A 125 -2.65 7.21 7.13
N ILE A 126 -2.24 5.95 7.11
CA ILE A 126 -1.01 5.48 7.77
C ILE A 126 0.13 5.97 6.88
N PRO A 127 1.24 6.47 7.46
CA PRO A 127 2.32 7.08 6.68
C PRO A 127 3.20 6.03 5.98
N GLY A 128 2.69 5.45 4.91
CA GLY A 128 3.32 4.38 4.15
C GLY A 128 3.43 4.71 2.67
N GLY A 129 4.27 3.95 1.97
CA GLY A 129 4.54 4.18 0.57
C GLY A 129 5.14 2.98 -0.13
N MET A 130 5.57 3.19 -1.38
CA MET A 130 5.96 2.11 -2.28
C MET A 130 7.35 1.56 -1.92
N VAL A 131 7.51 0.24 -2.00
CA VAL A 131 8.84 -0.39 -1.90
C VAL A 131 9.63 -0.08 -3.18
N GLU A 132 10.80 0.55 -3.03
CA GLU A 132 11.65 0.86 -4.18
C GLU A 132 12.35 -0.39 -4.75
N ALA A 133 12.79 -0.31 -6.01
CA ALA A 133 13.47 -1.43 -6.65
C ALA A 133 14.81 -1.76 -5.98
N GLY A 134 14.89 -2.94 -5.36
CA GLY A 134 16.04 -3.41 -4.59
C GLY A 134 16.06 -2.93 -3.14
N GLU A 135 14.99 -2.29 -2.68
CA GLU A 135 14.79 -1.92 -1.28
C GLU A 135 14.16 -3.09 -0.50
N GLU A 136 14.66 -3.34 0.71
CA GLU A 136 14.02 -4.26 1.65
C GLU A 136 12.83 -3.58 2.32
N VAL A 137 11.77 -4.33 2.64
CA VAL A 137 10.57 -3.78 3.31
C VAL A 137 10.90 -3.00 4.58
N SER A 138 11.89 -3.45 5.36
CA SER A 138 12.33 -2.75 6.57
C SER A 138 12.96 -1.38 6.31
N GLN A 139 13.59 -1.19 5.16
CA GLN A 139 14.13 0.10 4.73
C GLN A 139 12.99 1.03 4.33
N THR A 140 12.02 0.54 3.55
CA THR A 140 10.81 1.28 3.16
C THR A 140 10.05 1.79 4.38
N LEU A 141 9.76 0.92 5.36
CA LEU A 141 9.04 1.29 6.59
C LEU A 141 9.69 2.47 7.33
N LYS A 142 11.02 2.48 7.41
CA LYS A 142 11.77 3.55 8.09
C LYS A 142 11.84 4.81 7.24
N ARG A 143 12.09 4.67 5.93
CA ARG A 143 12.19 5.78 4.98
C ARG A 143 10.87 6.53 4.89
N GLU A 144 9.78 5.84 4.60
CA GLU A 144 8.44 6.42 4.45
C GLU A 144 8.00 7.14 5.73
N PHE A 145 8.16 6.52 6.90
CA PHE A 145 7.83 7.21 8.15
C PHE A 145 8.65 8.49 8.35
N SER A 146 9.94 8.46 8.00
CA SER A 146 10.81 9.63 8.16
C SER A 146 10.48 10.74 7.16
N GLU A 147 10.26 10.38 5.90
CA GLU A 147 9.88 11.29 4.82
C GLU A 147 8.54 11.96 5.13
N GLU A 148 7.51 11.18 5.47
CA GLU A 148 6.15 11.70 5.60
C GLU A 148 5.85 12.35 6.96
N THR A 149 6.56 11.96 8.02
CA THR A 149 6.22 12.39 9.40
C THR A 149 7.33 13.15 10.13
N LEU A 150 8.56 13.14 9.61
CA LEU A 150 9.75 13.75 10.23
C LEU A 150 10.52 14.67 9.29
N ASP A 151 9.89 15.23 8.24
CA ASP A 151 10.52 16.16 7.29
C ASP A 151 11.78 15.56 6.62
N GLY A 152 11.75 14.24 6.35
CA GLY A 152 12.86 13.49 5.76
C GLY A 152 14.04 13.22 6.70
N LYS A 153 13.95 13.61 7.98
CA LYS A 153 15.08 13.50 8.91
C LYS A 153 15.16 12.10 9.52
N ILE A 154 16.26 11.41 9.23
CA ILE A 154 16.62 10.19 9.94
C ILE A 154 17.05 10.55 11.36
N ARG A 155 16.36 9.96 12.34
CA ARG A 155 16.51 10.28 13.76
C ARG A 155 17.07 9.05 14.48
N SER A 156 18.35 9.12 14.87
CA SER A 156 19.10 7.98 15.43
C SER A 156 18.56 7.52 16.79
N GLU A 157 17.88 8.41 17.51
CA GLU A 157 17.17 8.07 18.73
C GLU A 157 16.03 7.06 18.49
N LEU A 158 15.45 7.03 17.27
CA LEU A 158 14.39 6.09 16.89
C LEU A 158 14.91 4.69 16.49
N GLU A 159 16.22 4.44 16.42
CA GLU A 159 16.74 3.15 15.95
C GLU A 159 16.24 1.95 16.77
N GLN A 160 15.99 2.15 18.07
CA GLN A 160 15.45 1.08 18.92
C GLN A 160 13.98 0.79 18.63
N LEU A 161 13.21 1.78 18.17
CA LEU A 161 11.82 1.59 17.77
C LEU A 161 11.75 0.62 16.57
N TRP A 162 12.60 0.84 15.55
CA TRP A 162 12.62 0.05 14.32
C TRP A 162 13.04 -1.41 14.50
N LYS A 163 13.70 -1.74 15.62
CA LYS A 163 14.11 -3.12 15.94
C LYS A 163 12.98 -3.98 16.52
N ASN A 164 11.90 -3.36 16.98
CA ASN A 164 10.81 -4.02 17.70
C ASN A 164 9.49 -4.04 16.89
N GLY A 165 9.60 -4.19 15.57
CA GLY A 165 8.44 -4.28 14.68
C GLY A 165 7.67 -5.59 14.84
N ARG A 166 6.33 -5.49 14.83
CA ARG A 166 5.42 -6.65 14.80
C ARG A 166 4.56 -6.56 13.54
N GLU A 167 4.76 -7.49 12.62
CA GLU A 167 3.92 -7.58 11.41
C GLU A 167 2.46 -7.83 11.80
N LEU A 168 1.58 -6.93 11.37
CA LEU A 168 0.14 -7.03 11.54
C LEU A 168 -0.51 -7.69 10.33
N TYR A 169 -0.04 -7.33 9.13
CA TYR A 169 -0.65 -7.73 7.89
C TYR A 169 0.39 -7.83 6.77
N ARG A 170 0.18 -8.79 5.88
CA ARG A 170 0.93 -8.96 4.64
C ARG A 170 0.00 -9.54 3.59
N GLY A 171 -0.24 -8.80 2.51
CA GLY A 171 -1.19 -9.25 1.49
C GLY A 171 -1.75 -8.15 0.61
N TYR A 172 -2.81 -8.52 -0.11
CA TYR A 172 -3.58 -7.68 -1.02
C TYR A 172 -4.34 -6.56 -0.29
N VAL A 173 -4.29 -5.34 -0.83
CA VAL A 173 -5.07 -4.21 -0.33
C VAL A 173 -6.18 -3.88 -1.30
N ASP A 174 -7.41 -3.71 -0.81
CA ASP A 174 -8.50 -3.20 -1.64
C ASP A 174 -8.29 -1.70 -1.88
N ASP A 175 -7.57 -1.39 -2.94
CA ASP A 175 -7.16 -0.03 -3.29
C ASP A 175 -7.83 0.40 -4.60
N PRO A 176 -8.34 1.65 -4.69
CA PRO A 176 -9.01 2.15 -5.90
C PRO A 176 -8.13 2.17 -7.16
N ARG A 177 -6.80 2.03 -7.02
CA ARG A 177 -5.85 1.91 -8.13
C ARG A 177 -5.79 0.51 -8.73
N ASN A 178 -6.32 -0.51 -8.04
CA ASN A 178 -6.27 -1.90 -8.49
C ASN A 178 -6.97 -2.10 -9.84
N THR A 179 -6.39 -2.90 -10.69
CA THR A 179 -6.90 -3.27 -12.01
C THR A 179 -6.95 -4.79 -12.12
N ASP A 180 -7.42 -5.29 -13.26
CA ASP A 180 -7.36 -6.71 -13.58
C ASP A 180 -5.92 -7.21 -13.71
N ASN A 181 -4.95 -6.31 -13.98
CA ASN A 181 -3.58 -6.71 -14.30
C ASN A 181 -2.49 -6.12 -13.40
N ALA A 182 -2.84 -5.24 -12.47
CA ALA A 182 -1.94 -4.67 -11.48
C ALA A 182 -2.69 -4.33 -10.20
N TRP A 183 -2.13 -4.65 -9.03
CA TRP A 183 -2.78 -4.44 -7.74
C TRP A 183 -1.79 -4.05 -6.64
N MET A 184 -2.32 -3.46 -5.58
CA MET A 184 -1.56 -3.10 -4.38
C MET A 184 -1.44 -4.29 -3.43
N GLU A 185 -0.24 -4.48 -2.90
CA GLU A 185 0.00 -5.34 -1.75
C GLU A 185 0.83 -4.57 -0.73
N THR A 186 0.63 -4.82 0.55
CA THR A 186 1.40 -4.13 1.60
C THR A 186 1.90 -5.10 2.66
N VAL A 187 2.93 -4.65 3.38
CA VAL A 187 3.31 -5.17 4.69
C VAL A 187 3.04 -4.06 5.72
N CYS A 188 2.07 -4.28 6.59
CA CYS A 188 1.80 -3.38 7.71
C CYS A 188 2.51 -3.89 8.95
N VAL A 189 3.37 -3.06 9.53
CA VAL A 189 4.17 -3.40 10.72
C VAL A 189 3.91 -2.39 11.82
N ASN A 190 3.49 -2.88 12.98
CA ASN A 190 3.36 -2.05 14.17
C ASN A 190 4.72 -1.88 14.85
N PHE A 191 5.12 -0.62 15.04
CA PHE A 191 6.25 -0.24 15.87
C PHE A 191 5.71 0.48 17.12
N HIS A 192 5.76 -0.19 18.26
CA HIS A 192 5.21 0.35 19.50
C HIS A 192 6.31 0.91 20.40
N ASP A 193 6.16 2.16 20.79
CA ASP A 193 7.02 2.82 21.75
C ASP A 193 6.66 2.45 23.19
N THR A 194 7.53 1.67 23.82
CA THR A 194 7.41 1.24 25.23
C THR A 194 8.19 2.12 26.20
N THR A 195 9.00 3.06 25.70
CA THR A 195 9.91 3.89 26.52
C THR A 195 9.48 5.36 26.58
N ALA A 196 8.37 5.72 25.94
CA ALA A 196 7.89 7.08 25.77
C ALA A 196 8.88 7.99 25.01
N LEU A 197 9.72 7.39 24.15
CA LEU A 197 10.62 8.10 23.25
C LEU A 197 9.84 9.09 22.37
N LEU A 198 8.69 8.67 21.85
CA LEU A 198 7.84 9.41 20.92
C LEU A 198 7.11 10.60 21.55
N ASP A 199 7.18 10.77 22.88
CA ASP A 199 6.63 11.95 23.55
C ASP A 199 7.43 13.22 23.31
N ASN A 200 8.72 13.09 23.01
CA ASN A 200 9.62 14.21 22.71
C ASN A 200 9.89 14.37 21.21
N VAL A 201 9.15 13.63 20.39
CA VAL A 201 9.27 13.63 18.94
C VAL A 201 8.26 14.61 18.36
N GLU A 202 8.78 15.73 17.84
CA GLU A 202 7.98 16.62 17.01
C GLU A 202 7.76 15.96 15.64
N LEU A 203 6.49 15.85 15.25
CA LEU A 203 6.06 15.39 13.93
C LEU A 203 5.96 16.60 13.00
N LYS A 204 6.48 16.46 11.79
CA LYS A 204 6.39 17.46 10.74
C LYS A 204 6.05 16.76 9.43
N ALA A 205 4.95 17.20 8.82
CA ALA A 205 4.48 16.61 7.57
C ALA A 205 5.54 16.79 6.48
N GLY A 206 5.83 15.71 5.76
CA GLY A 206 6.71 15.71 4.61
C GLY A 206 6.08 16.28 3.35
N ASP A 207 6.79 16.16 2.23
CA ASP A 207 6.40 16.77 0.96
C ASP A 207 5.05 16.25 0.42
N ASP A 208 4.72 14.98 0.68
CA ASP A 208 3.49 14.33 0.19
C ASP A 208 2.30 14.42 1.15
N ALA A 209 2.51 14.99 2.35
CA ALA A 209 1.50 15.15 3.39
C ALA A 209 1.24 16.63 3.70
N VAL A 210 -0.04 17.03 3.72
CA VAL A 210 -0.42 18.41 4.11
C VAL A 210 -0.56 18.58 5.62
N ASN A 211 -0.62 17.47 6.38
CA ASN A 211 -0.72 17.48 7.83
C ASN A 211 -0.24 16.13 8.40
N VAL A 212 0.17 16.13 9.67
CA VAL A 212 0.56 14.93 10.43
C VAL A 212 0.12 15.08 11.88
N ARG A 213 -0.45 14.04 12.49
CA ARG A 213 -0.83 14.06 13.90
C ARG A 213 -0.89 12.69 14.54
N TRP A 214 -0.89 12.70 15.87
CA TRP A 214 -1.33 11.57 16.67
C TRP A 214 -2.85 11.44 16.62
N VAL A 215 -3.33 10.24 16.29
CA VAL A 215 -4.75 9.88 16.29
C VAL A 215 -4.98 8.82 17.35
N THR A 216 -6.02 9.00 18.16
CA THR A 216 -6.43 7.97 19.13
C THR A 216 -7.11 6.84 18.38
N VAL A 217 -6.72 5.60 18.68
CA VAL A 217 -7.22 4.41 17.96
C VAL A 217 -8.75 4.23 18.04
N ASP A 218 -9.39 4.72 19.10
CA ASP A 218 -10.87 4.67 19.27
C ASP A 218 -11.61 5.90 18.73
N SER A 219 -10.94 6.80 18.02
CA SER A 219 -11.58 8.00 17.47
C SER A 219 -12.50 7.74 16.27
N HIS A 220 -12.43 6.56 15.67
CA HIS A 220 -13.12 6.23 14.41
C HIS A 220 -12.80 7.23 13.28
N GLU A 221 -11.56 7.72 13.25
CA GLU A 221 -11.07 8.58 12.17
C GLU A 221 -11.21 7.83 10.82
N PRO A 222 -11.88 8.41 9.82
CA PRO A 222 -11.95 7.81 8.49
C PRO A 222 -10.56 7.75 7.87
N LEU A 223 -10.15 6.57 7.43
CA LEU A 223 -8.85 6.34 6.82
C LEU A 223 -8.97 5.91 5.35
N TYR A 224 -7.96 6.26 4.56
CA TYR A 224 -7.84 5.89 3.15
C TYR A 224 -7.74 4.37 2.95
N ALA A 225 -8.34 3.85 1.88
CA ALA A 225 -8.33 2.44 1.51
C ALA A 225 -8.71 1.51 2.69
N SER A 226 -8.07 0.35 2.82
CA SER A 226 -8.33 -0.63 3.89
C SER A 226 -7.60 -0.32 5.20
N HIS A 227 -7.17 0.92 5.45
CA HIS A 227 -6.36 1.22 6.64
C HIS A 227 -7.12 1.02 7.96
N GLU A 228 -8.45 1.10 7.94
CA GLU A 228 -9.30 0.78 9.09
C GLU A 228 -9.13 -0.68 9.56
N ASP A 229 -8.91 -1.62 8.64
CA ASP A 229 -8.66 -3.03 8.95
C ASP A 229 -7.34 -3.19 9.72
N PHE A 230 -6.32 -2.42 9.36
CA PHE A 230 -5.03 -2.43 10.07
C PHE A 230 -5.17 -1.85 11.48
N ILE A 231 -6.02 -0.83 11.66
CA ILE A 231 -6.36 -0.32 13.00
C ILE A 231 -7.12 -1.37 13.83
N ALA A 232 -8.02 -2.16 13.22
CA ALA A 232 -8.69 -3.25 13.91
C ALA A 232 -7.70 -4.35 14.35
N LEU A 233 -6.73 -4.70 13.50
CA LEU A 233 -5.64 -5.62 13.85
C LEU A 233 -4.76 -5.05 14.98
N LEU A 234 -4.47 -3.75 14.94
CA LEU A 234 -3.73 -3.05 15.99
C LEU A 234 -4.48 -3.09 17.33
N LYS A 235 -5.79 -2.82 17.33
CA LYS A 235 -6.63 -2.90 18.54
C LYS A 235 -6.54 -4.28 19.16
N LYS A 236 -6.69 -5.34 18.35
CA LYS A 236 -6.55 -6.73 18.79
C LYS A 236 -5.16 -7.02 19.36
N LEU A 237 -4.10 -6.51 18.72
CA LEU A 237 -2.72 -6.69 19.18
C LEU A 237 -2.48 -6.13 20.59
N HIS A 238 -3.08 -4.96 20.88
CA HIS A 238 -2.89 -4.21 22.11
C HIS A 238 -4.02 -4.40 23.14
N GLY A 239 -4.99 -5.26 22.86
CA GLY A 239 -6.12 -5.52 23.77
C GLY A 239 -7.07 -4.33 23.96
N VAL A 240 -7.14 -3.42 22.98
CA VAL A 240 -8.09 -2.31 22.94
C VAL A 240 -9.43 -2.84 22.40
N LYS A 241 -10.53 -2.52 23.09
CA LYS A 241 -11.88 -2.99 22.74
C LYS A 241 -12.53 -2.13 21.67
#